data_AF-A0A7C1CRU9-F1
#
_entry.id   AF-A0A7C1CRU9-F1
#
_cell.length_a   1.000
_cell.length_b   1.000
_cell.length_c   1.000
_cell.angle_alpha   90.00
_cell.angle_beta   90.00
_cell.angle_gamma   90.00
#
_symmetry.space_group_name_H-M   'P 1'
#
loop_
_entity.id
_entity.type
_entity.pdbx_description
1 polymer ?
#
loop_
_entity_poly.entity_id
_entity_poly.type
_entity_poly.pdbx_seq_one_letter_code
_entity_poly.pdbx_strand_id
1 'polypeptide(L)'
;ELQLIAAEIDNRLANLGFEPETRQFNPHLTLARIKFLKNKKAFYEAVEMYRETYFQTATIKKFIFYRSILKPGGAVFRELGKFRLYT
;
A
#
# COMPACT_ATOMS: atom_id res chain seq x y z
N GLU A 1 1.71 -7.18 13.23
CA GLU A 1 0.25 -6.96 13.16
C GLU A 1 -0.28 -6.72 11.74
N LEU A 2 0.20 -5.72 10.99
CA LEU A 2 -0.31 -5.47 9.62
C LEU A 2 -0.18 -6.67 8.67
N GLN A 3 0.90 -7.45 8.78
CA GLN A 3 1.06 -8.71 8.02
C GLN A 3 0.00 -9.75 8.36
N LEU A 4 -0.40 -9.86 9.64
CA LEU A 4 -1.45 -10.78 10.07
C LEU A 4 -2.81 -10.34 9.55
N ILE A 5 -3.11 -9.04 9.61
CA ILE A 5 -4.34 -8.47 9.05
C ILE A 5 -4.40 -8.71 7.54
N ALA A 6 -3.29 -8.47 6.82
CA ALA A 6 -3.23 -8.70 5.38
C ALA A 6 -3.47 -10.18 5.03
N ALA A 7 -2.82 -11.11 5.75
CA ALA A 7 -3.00 -12.55 5.54
C ALA A 7 -4.44 -13.00 5.85
N GLU A 8 -5.04 -12.49 6.92
CA GLU A 8 -6.44 -12.82 7.27
C GLU A 8 -7.43 -12.30 6.22
N ILE A 9 -7.21 -11.10 5.68
CA ILE A 9 -8.02 -10.56 4.59
C ILE A 9 -7.86 -11.43 3.34
N ASP A 10 -6.63 -11.77 2.97
CA ASP A 10 -6.35 -12.60 1.79
C ASP A 10 -7.02 -13.98 1.88
N ASN A 11 -6.90 -14.66 3.02
CA ASN A 11 -7.55 -15.94 3.27
C ASN A 11 -9.08 -15.85 3.16
N ARG A 12 -9.69 -14.78 3.68
CA ARG A 12 -11.15 -14.58 3.59
C ARG A 12 -11.59 -14.29 2.16
N LEU A 13 -10.81 -13.53 1.40
CA LEU A 13 -11.10 -13.25 -0.01
C LEU A 13 -10.92 -14.52 -0.86
N ALA A 14 -9.93 -15.36 -0.55
CA ALA A 14 -9.73 -16.65 -1.22
C ALA A 14 -10.97 -17.55 -1.08
N ASN A 15 -11.57 -17.62 0.12
CA ASN A 15 -12.81 -18.36 0.36
C ASN A 15 -14.02 -17.79 -0.42
N LEU A 16 -13.94 -16.56 -0.92
CA LEU A 16 -14.95 -15.93 -1.78
C LEU A 16 -14.63 -16.08 -3.29
N GLY A 17 -13.56 -16.81 -3.64
CA GLY A 17 -13.16 -17.08 -5.03
C GLY A 17 -12.16 -16.09 -5.62
N PHE A 18 -11.50 -15.27 -4.79
CA PHE A 18 -10.36 -14.46 -5.26
C PHE A 18 -9.07 -15.28 -5.27
N GLU A 19 -8.18 -15.00 -6.21
CA GLU A 19 -6.86 -15.61 -6.23
C GLU A 19 -6.03 -15.12 -5.02
N PRO A 20 -5.43 -16.02 -4.23
CA PRO A 20 -4.57 -15.65 -3.10
C PRO A 20 -3.34 -14.85 -3.56
N GLU A 21 -2.91 -13.87 -2.75
CA GLU A 21 -1.65 -13.16 -2.98
C GLU A 21 -0.46 -14.03 -2.56
N THR A 22 0.39 -14.39 -3.53
CA THR A 22 1.54 -15.28 -3.30
C THR A 22 2.79 -14.53 -2.82
N ARG A 23 2.83 -13.21 -2.99
CA ARG A 23 3.96 -12.39 -2.59
C ARG A 23 3.88 -12.06 -1.10
N GLN A 24 5.04 -12.03 -0.45
CA GLN A 24 5.15 -11.58 0.93
C GLN A 24 4.62 -10.15 1.07
N PHE A 25 3.74 -9.95 2.06
CA PHE A 25 3.25 -8.61 2.40
C PHE A 25 4.34 -7.79 3.10
N ASN A 26 4.83 -6.79 2.37
CA ASN A 26 5.80 -5.81 2.86
C ASN A 26 5.07 -4.47 3.05
N PRO A 27 4.65 -4.10 4.28
CA PRO A 27 3.91 -2.85 4.49
C PRO A 27 4.80 -1.65 4.16
N HIS A 28 4.39 -0.85 3.18
CA HIS A 28 5.11 0.35 2.75
C HIS A 28 4.13 1.41 2.25
N LEU A 29 4.55 2.68 2.30
CA LEU A 29 3.83 3.78 1.66
C LEU A 29 4.50 4.07 0.32
N THR A 30 3.78 3.87 -0.78
CA THR A 30 4.28 4.27 -2.10
C THR A 30 4.27 5.79 -2.20
N LEU A 31 5.45 6.42 -2.32
CA LEU A 31 5.58 7.86 -2.52
C LEU A 31 5.45 8.26 -4.00
N ALA A 32 6.11 7.50 -4.87
CA ALA A 32 6.12 7.76 -6.31
C ALA A 32 6.41 6.47 -7.08
N ARG A 33 6.07 6.46 -8.37
CA ARG A 33 6.46 5.43 -9.34
C ARG A 33 7.23 6.09 -10.47
N ILE A 34 8.53 5.87 -10.50
CA ILE A 34 9.43 6.53 -11.45
C ILE A 34 9.40 5.76 -12.77
N LYS A 35 8.95 6.41 -13.86
CA LYS A 35 8.96 5.82 -15.21
C LYS A 35 10.32 5.90 -15.89
N PHE A 36 11.01 7.02 -15.68
CA PHE A 36 12.33 7.26 -16.26
C PHE A 36 13.18 8.09 -15.28
N LEU A 37 14.40 7.65 -15.04
CA LEU A 37 15.32 8.28 -14.09
C LEU A 37 16.47 8.96 -14.85
N LYS A 38 16.38 10.29 -14.98
CA LYS A 38 17.36 11.10 -15.74
C LYS A 38 18.75 11.09 -15.09
N ASN A 39 18.83 11.37 -13.79
CA ASN A 39 20.08 11.42 -13.03
C ASN A 39 20.00 10.46 -11.85
N LYS A 40 20.53 9.24 -12.04
CA LYS A 40 20.50 8.19 -11.01
C LYS A 40 21.29 8.58 -9.76
N LYS A 41 22.46 9.20 -9.93
CA LYS A 41 23.35 9.58 -8.82
C LYS A 41 22.65 10.54 -7.87
N ALA A 42 22.15 11.66 -8.39
CA ALA A 42 21.44 12.65 -7.58
C ALA A 42 20.20 12.07 -6.89
N PHE A 43 19.49 11.14 -7.53
CA PHE A 43 18.36 10.45 -6.92
C PHE A 43 18.77 9.59 -5.73
N TYR A 44 19.80 8.75 -5.88
CA TYR A 44 20.26 7.91 -4.77
C TYR A 44 20.86 8.73 -3.64
N GLU A 45 21.59 9.80 -3.94
CA GLU A 45 22.07 10.75 -2.93
C GLU A 45 20.90 11.37 -2.16
N ALA A 46 19.83 11.79 -2.85
CA ALA A 46 18.64 12.33 -2.22
C ALA A 46 17.91 11.29 -1.35
N VAL A 47 17.80 10.04 -1.79
CA VAL A 47 17.19 8.96 -1.00
C VAL A 47 18.02 8.66 0.25
N GLU A 48 19.35 8.60 0.12
CA GLU A 48 20.24 8.27 1.23
C GLU A 48 20.18 9.31 2.36
N MET A 49 20.00 10.60 2.03
CA MET A 49 19.79 11.65 3.04
C MET A 49 18.63 11.37 4.00
N TYR A 50 17.63 10.59 3.56
CA TYR A 50 16.45 10.27 4.36
C TYR A 50 16.40 8.83 4.87
N ARG A 51 17.44 8.02 4.65
CA ARG A 51 17.44 6.59 4.94
C ARG A 51 17.06 6.25 6.38
N GLU A 52 17.65 6.96 7.33
CA GLU A 52 17.41 6.77 8.78
C GLU A 52 16.50 7.85 9.36
N THR A 53 15.74 8.56 8.51
CA THR A 53 14.82 9.60 8.95
C THR A 53 13.55 8.98 9.53
N TYR A 54 13.25 9.31 10.78
CA TYR A 54 11.91 9.10 11.32
C TYR A 54 10.93 10.10 10.70
N PHE A 55 9.92 9.59 9.99
CA PHE A 55 8.89 10.43 9.39
C PHE A 55 7.69 10.64 10.31
N GLN A 56 7.07 9.54 10.76
CA GLN A 56 5.88 9.59 11.59
C GLN A 56 5.53 8.22 12.17
N THR A 57 4.71 8.25 13.21
CA THR A 57 3.94 7.12 13.71
C THR A 57 2.47 7.36 13.35
N ALA A 58 1.77 6.34 12.85
CA ALA A 58 0.36 6.44 12.48
C ALA A 58 -0.45 5.35 13.21
N THR A 59 -1.46 5.77 13.97
CA THR A 59 -2.42 4.83 14.56
C THR A 59 -3.44 4.40 13.51
N ILE A 60 -3.48 3.10 13.22
CA ILE A 60 -4.41 2.53 12.24
C ILE A 60 -5.75 2.23 12.91
N LYS A 61 -6.79 3.00 12.58
CA LYS A 61 -8.14 2.88 13.20
C LYS A 61 -9.15 2.12 12.35
N LYS A 62 -8.83 1.86 11.08
CA LYS A 62 -9.72 1.24 10.11
C LYS A 62 -8.96 0.75 8.89
N PHE A 63 -9.56 -0.19 8.17
CA PHE A 63 -9.19 -0.52 6.80
C PHE A 63 -10.38 -0.28 5.86
N ILE A 64 -10.09 -0.13 4.57
CA ILE A 64 -11.06 0.27 3.56
C ILE A 64 -10.86 -0.62 2.34
N PHE A 65 -11.92 -1.23 1.84
CA PHE A 65 -11.89 -1.86 0.51
C PHE A 65 -12.12 -0.78 -0.55
N TYR A 66 -11.21 -0.70 -1.51
CA TYR A 66 -11.31 0.23 -2.63
C TYR A 66 -11.52 -0.53 -3.94
N ARG A 67 -12.31 0.07 -4.84
CA ARG A 67 -12.32 -0.25 -6.26
C ARG A 67 -11.47 0.76 -7.00
N SER A 68 -10.49 0.28 -7.75
CA SER A 68 -9.75 1.09 -8.72
C SER A 68 -10.54 1.17 -10.03
N ILE A 69 -10.87 2.37 -10.48
CA ILE A 69 -11.53 2.63 -11.76
C ILE A 69 -10.54 3.35 -12.67
N LEU A 70 -10.04 2.66 -13.69
CA LEU A 70 -9.09 3.24 -14.64
C LEU A 70 -9.80 4.25 -15.54
N LYS A 71 -9.28 5.47 -15.61
CA LYS A 71 -9.71 6.52 -16.55
C LYS A 71 -8.49 7.02 -17.34
N PRO A 72 -8.70 7.72 -18.47
CA PRO A 72 -7.60 8.31 -19.24
C PRO A 72 -6.66 9.20 -18.41
N GLY A 73 -7.21 9.93 -17.43
CA GLY A 73 -6.44 10.79 -16.52
C GLY A 73 -5.80 10.07 -15.31
N GLY A 74 -5.95 8.74 -15.19
CA GLY A 74 -5.46 7.95 -14.07
C GLY A 74 -6.54 7.16 -13.34
N ALA A 75 -6.14 6.37 -12.35
CA ALA A 75 -7.06 5.58 -11.53
C ALA A 75 -7.81 6.48 -10.55
N VAL A 76 -9.13 6.32 -10.49
CA VAL A 76 -9.98 6.89 -9.43
C VAL A 76 -10.33 5.78 -8.46
N PHE A 77 -10.04 5.98 -7.18
CA PHE A 77 -10.37 5.03 -6.12
C PHE A 77 -11.75 5.33 -5.54
N ARG A 78 -12.65 4.34 -5.64
CA ARG A 78 -13.97 4.39 -5.01
C ARG A 78 -13.98 3.49 -3.79
N GLU A 79 -14.37 4.02 -2.65
CA GLU A 79 -14.58 3.22 -1.44
C GLU A 79 -15.75 2.25 -1.65
N LEU A 80 -15.55 0.98 -1.30
CA LEU A 80 -16.59 -0.05 -1.29
C LEU A 80 -17.11 -0.32 0.12
N GLY A 81 -16.25 -0.20 1.13
CA GLY A 81 -16.62 -0.40 2.53
C GLY A 81 -15.49 0.03 3.47
N LYS A 82 -15.87 0.49 4.67
CA LYS A 82 -14.96 0.97 5.72
C LYS A 82 -15.21 0.16 6.98
N PHE A 83 -14.15 -0.43 7.54
CA PHE A 83 -14.24 -1.32 8.69
C PHE A 83 -13.33 -0.79 9.78
N ARG A 84 -13.91 -0.47 10.94
CA ARG A 84 -13.14 -0.01 12.10
C ARG A 84 -12.36 -1.19 12.69
N LEU A 85 -11.12 -0.92 13.06
CA LEU A 85 -10.36 -1.82 13.91
C LEU A 85 -10.64 -1.39 15.35
N TYR A 86 -11.25 -2.29 16.11
CA TYR A 86 -11.39 -2.11 17.55
C TYR A 86 -10.06 -2.52 18.18
N THR A 87 -9.58 -1.68 19.08
CA THR A 87 -8.41 -1.95 19.92
C THR A 87 -8.88 -2.58 21.22
#